data_AF-A0A1E1WQR5-F1
#
_entry.id   AF-A0A1E1WQR5-F1
#
_cell.length_a   1.000
_cell.length_b   1.000
_cell.length_c   1.000
_cell.angle_alpha   90.00
_cell.angle_beta   90.00
_cell.angle_gamma   90.00
#
_symmetry.space_group_name_H-M   'P 1'
#
loop_
_entity.id
_entity.type
_entity.pdbx_description
1 polymer ?
#
loop_
_entity_poly.entity_id
_entity_poly.type
_entity_poly.pdbx_seq_one_letter_code
_entity_poly.pdbx_strand_id
1 'polypeptide(L)'
;MDNNLSLHKLYDAYKRWVITNPNLVTDVETVATWSSYFVAGKINKSPIVSELVYSLSKLLSLFNDRIIREAYGTDVQSYGLREQIKILLTIIHYCEVFVELVVKKRWGCRCKWTAATLLQLFKCSSALILLYRYKELPIGHPPVPALQRKKFTEGKETDENSNAFFTLRRSGRIIRRVDGAPPVAFRDWQPVKLKDDSAYPGTEVKDLLYAETLNILKPLIHLAAMRIFGTKAWKQWLVALGLDLASMKLYNKHMKQLSYEQRLEISRRKLCLVLYLLRSPMYNGYSKNVIEGVLTSASNKIPIMSFICGPIIQYLSHWQEIYFYMWSS
;
A
#
# COMPACT_ATOMS: atom_id res chain seq x y z
N MET A 1 29.82 -16.67 29.27
CA MET A 1 29.89 -16.04 27.92
C MET A 1 28.87 -16.73 27.02
N ASP A 2 27.60 -16.83 27.45
CA ASP A 2 26.66 -17.85 26.93
C ASP A 2 25.37 -17.29 26.30
N ASN A 3 25.21 -15.96 26.26
CA ASN A 3 23.97 -15.34 25.78
C ASN A 3 23.86 -15.27 24.24
N ASN A 4 24.96 -15.34 23.49
CA ASN A 4 24.90 -15.26 22.02
C ASN A 4 24.46 -16.59 21.38
N LEU A 5 24.74 -17.74 22.02
CA LEU A 5 24.31 -19.05 21.51
C LEU A 5 22.79 -19.25 21.64
N SER A 6 22.12 -18.60 22.60
CA SER A 6 20.67 -18.73 22.80
C SER A 6 19.87 -17.92 21.78
N LEU A 7 20.30 -16.70 21.45
CA LEU A 7 19.60 -15.83 20.49
C LEU A 7 19.59 -16.42 19.07
N HIS A 8 20.71 -16.97 18.61
CA HIS A 8 20.76 -17.63 17.30
C HIS A 8 19.84 -18.85 17.25
N LYS A 9 19.84 -19.68 18.32
CA LYS A 9 18.94 -20.84 18.44
C LYS A 9 17.46 -20.43 18.46
N LEU A 10 17.12 -19.36 19.17
CA LEU A 10 15.77 -18.80 19.19
C LEU A 10 15.35 -18.29 17.81
N TYR A 11 16.26 -17.62 17.10
CA TYR A 11 16.02 -17.16 15.73
C TYR A 11 15.80 -18.34 14.77
N ASP A 12 16.62 -19.39 14.85
CA ASP A 12 16.45 -20.58 14.02
C ASP A 12 15.15 -21.33 14.32
N ALA A 13 14.77 -21.43 15.60
CA ALA A 13 13.50 -22.01 16.02
C ALA A 13 12.31 -21.20 15.49
N TYR A 14 12.40 -19.87 15.58
CA TYR A 14 11.40 -18.97 15.00
C TYR A 14 11.32 -19.11 13.47
N LYS A 15 12.47 -19.11 12.78
CA LYS A 15 12.54 -19.29 11.32
C LYS A 15 11.86 -20.58 10.90
N ARG A 16 12.13 -21.70 11.58
CA ARG A 16 11.45 -22.98 11.34
C ARG A 16 9.96 -22.89 11.59
N TRP A 17 9.54 -22.30 12.70
CA TRP A 17 8.12 -22.16 13.03
C TRP A 17 7.34 -21.36 11.97
N VAL A 18 7.92 -20.24 11.50
CA VAL A 18 7.32 -19.39 10.46
C VAL A 18 7.18 -20.16 9.13
N ILE A 19 8.21 -20.92 8.76
CA ILE A 19 8.19 -21.73 7.54
C ILE A 19 7.16 -22.86 7.64
N THR A 20 7.07 -23.53 8.78
CA THR A 20 6.12 -24.65 8.97
C THR A 20 4.66 -24.19 8.98
N ASN A 21 4.36 -22.99 9.49
CA ASN A 21 2.99 -22.53 9.70
C ASN A 21 2.69 -21.15 9.08
N PRO A 22 2.75 -20.99 7.74
CA PRO A 22 2.60 -19.68 7.10
C PRO A 22 1.24 -19.01 7.34
N ASN A 23 0.16 -19.81 7.45
CA ASN A 23 -1.20 -19.33 7.70
C ASN A 23 -1.37 -18.81 9.14
N LEU A 24 -0.89 -19.55 10.14
CA LEU A 24 -0.95 -19.13 11.54
C LEU A 24 -0.18 -17.83 11.77
N VAL A 25 0.96 -17.66 11.09
CA VAL A 25 1.74 -16.42 11.15
C VAL A 25 0.89 -15.24 10.62
N THR A 26 0.12 -15.43 9.54
CA THR A 26 -0.79 -14.39 9.04
C THR A 26 -1.86 -14.05 10.06
N ASP A 27 -2.46 -15.04 10.71
CA ASP A 27 -3.48 -14.80 11.73
C ASP A 27 -2.89 -14.03 12.92
N VAL A 28 -1.72 -14.43 13.41
CA VAL A 28 -1.00 -13.70 14.49
C VAL A 28 -0.71 -12.25 14.08
N GLU A 29 -0.27 -12.02 12.85
CA GLU A 29 -0.01 -10.67 12.34
C GLU A 29 -1.27 -9.82 12.24
N THR A 30 -2.40 -10.43 11.84
CA THR A 30 -3.68 -9.71 11.82
C THR A 30 -4.13 -9.36 13.23
N VAL A 31 -4.06 -10.28 14.19
CA VAL A 31 -4.38 -10.01 15.60
C VAL A 31 -3.48 -8.91 16.16
N ALA A 32 -2.17 -8.96 15.88
CA ALA A 32 -1.22 -7.92 16.28
C ALA A 32 -1.58 -6.56 15.67
N THR A 33 -1.94 -6.51 14.39
CA THR A 33 -2.40 -5.27 13.74
C THR A 33 -3.70 -4.76 14.38
N TRP A 34 -4.66 -5.62 14.67
CA TRP A 34 -5.92 -5.20 15.28
C TRP A 34 -5.73 -4.73 16.73
N SER A 35 -4.76 -5.30 17.45
CA SER A 35 -4.41 -4.87 18.79
C SER A 35 -4.00 -3.39 18.85
N SER A 36 -3.36 -2.85 17.80
CA SER A 36 -2.96 -1.43 17.79
C SER A 36 -4.18 -0.50 17.82
N TYR A 37 -5.27 -0.87 17.16
CA TYR A 37 -6.52 -0.11 17.17
C TYR A 37 -7.23 -0.19 18.52
N PHE A 38 -7.20 -1.35 19.19
CA PHE A 38 -7.73 -1.48 20.55
C PHE A 38 -6.94 -0.66 21.57
N VAL A 39 -5.61 -0.60 21.43
CA VAL A 39 -4.74 0.23 22.27
C VAL A 39 -5.08 1.71 22.11
N ALA A 40 -5.35 2.17 20.88
CA ALA A 40 -5.77 3.55 20.61
C ALA A 40 -7.13 3.91 21.24
N GLY A 41 -8.05 2.93 21.30
CA GLY A 41 -9.41 3.12 21.79
C GLY A 41 -9.56 3.12 23.31
N LYS A 42 -8.86 2.22 24.03
CA LYS A 42 -9.22 1.87 25.42
C LYS A 42 -8.14 2.12 26.47
N ILE A 43 -6.85 1.97 26.13
CA ILE A 43 -5.78 1.81 27.13
C ILE A 43 -4.83 3.01 27.20
N ASN A 44 -4.71 3.83 26.15
CA ASN A 44 -3.93 5.06 26.22
C ASN A 44 -4.45 6.13 25.26
N LYS A 45 -4.77 7.32 25.78
CA LYS A 45 -5.09 8.53 24.97
C LYS A 45 -3.90 9.02 24.11
N SER A 46 -2.78 8.30 24.09
CA SER A 46 -1.55 8.69 23.40
C SER A 46 -1.46 8.00 22.04
N PRO A 47 -1.68 8.73 20.92
CA PRO A 47 -1.62 8.15 19.57
C PRO A 47 -0.25 7.57 19.21
N ILE A 48 0.80 7.96 19.91
CA ILE A 48 2.16 7.48 19.68
C ILE A 48 2.29 5.98 19.96
N VAL A 49 1.64 5.48 21.02
CA VAL A 49 1.77 4.07 21.41
C VAL A 49 1.02 3.17 20.42
N SER A 50 -0.18 3.58 19.99
CA SER A 50 -0.92 2.85 18.97
C SER A 50 -0.17 2.82 17.63
N GLU A 51 0.44 3.94 17.21
CA GLU A 51 1.25 3.95 15.99
C GLU A 51 2.54 3.15 16.11
N LEU A 52 3.15 3.09 17.29
CA LEU A 52 4.31 2.23 17.54
C LEU A 52 3.94 0.75 17.40
N VAL A 53 2.84 0.33 18.03
CA VAL A 53 2.36 -1.07 17.92
C VAL A 53 2.00 -1.39 16.47
N TYR A 54 1.34 -0.46 15.76
CA TYR A 54 1.00 -0.63 14.35
C TYR A 54 2.24 -0.77 13.46
N SER A 55 3.19 0.17 13.55
CA SER A 55 4.42 0.15 12.75
C SER A 55 5.27 -1.08 13.04
N LEU A 56 5.40 -1.46 14.32
CA LEU A 56 6.14 -2.68 14.72
C LEU A 56 5.47 -3.95 14.17
N SER A 57 4.14 -4.05 14.24
CA SER A 57 3.40 -5.18 13.66
C SER A 57 3.62 -5.28 12.15
N LYS A 58 3.65 -4.16 11.42
CA LYS A 58 3.90 -4.17 9.96
C LYS A 58 5.34 -4.49 9.60
N LEU A 59 6.30 -4.03 10.39
CA LEU A 59 7.70 -4.41 10.22
C LEU A 59 7.92 -5.91 10.49
N LEU A 60 7.23 -6.47 11.48
CA LEU A 60 7.26 -7.91 11.76
C LEU A 60 6.66 -8.71 10.60
N SER A 61 5.51 -8.29 10.06
CA SER A 61 4.94 -8.89 8.84
C SER A 61 5.91 -8.86 7.66
N LEU A 62 6.58 -7.73 7.43
CA LEU A 62 7.59 -7.60 6.36
C LEU A 62 8.78 -8.55 6.58
N PHE A 63 9.20 -8.72 7.83
CA PHE A 63 10.27 -9.65 8.20
C PHE A 63 9.86 -11.11 7.98
N ASN A 64 8.64 -11.48 8.38
CA ASN A 64 8.10 -12.83 8.17
C ASN A 64 7.94 -13.15 6.70
N ASP A 65 7.42 -12.21 5.91
CA ASP A 65 7.32 -12.34 4.46
C ASP A 65 8.70 -12.55 3.81
N ARG A 66 9.75 -11.92 4.35
CA ARG A 66 11.13 -12.13 3.89
C ARG A 66 11.62 -13.55 4.20
N ILE A 67 11.38 -14.06 5.41
CA ILE A 67 11.75 -15.43 5.79
C ILE A 67 11.07 -16.45 4.85
N ILE A 68 9.78 -16.25 4.56
CA ILE A 68 9.01 -17.15 3.71
C ILE A 68 9.51 -17.09 2.27
N ARG A 69 9.80 -15.89 1.74
CA ARG A 69 10.39 -15.75 0.39
C ARG A 69 11.75 -16.44 0.28
N GLU A 70 12.59 -16.35 1.29
CA GLU A 70 13.89 -17.01 1.31
C GLU A 70 13.75 -18.55 1.38
N ALA A 71 12.73 -19.06 2.08
CA ALA A 71 12.52 -20.50 2.26
C ALA A 71 11.80 -21.19 1.09
N TYR A 72 10.85 -20.50 0.45
CA TYR A 72 10.00 -21.06 -0.61
C TYR A 72 10.29 -20.50 -2.00
N GLY A 73 11.09 -19.43 -2.12
CA GLY A 73 11.44 -18.84 -3.41
C GLY A 73 12.33 -19.78 -4.22
N THR A 74 11.88 -20.15 -5.43
CA THR A 74 12.65 -20.92 -6.41
C THR A 74 13.74 -20.11 -7.09
N ASP A 75 13.64 -18.78 -7.07
CA ASP A 75 14.67 -17.89 -7.60
C ASP A 75 15.58 -17.42 -6.47
N VAL A 76 16.85 -17.83 -6.53
CA VAL A 76 17.95 -17.20 -5.78
C VAL A 76 18.17 -15.82 -6.40
N GLN A 77 17.24 -14.89 -6.17
CA GLN A 77 17.43 -13.50 -6.53
C GLN A 77 18.48 -12.93 -5.58
N SER A 78 19.72 -12.88 -6.08
CA SER A 78 20.76 -12.02 -5.53
C SER A 78 20.14 -10.66 -5.25
N TYR A 79 20.10 -10.25 -3.98
CA TYR A 79 19.47 -9.01 -3.53
C TYR A 79 20.06 -7.81 -4.29
N GLY A 80 19.43 -7.46 -5.40
CA GLY A 80 19.83 -6.32 -6.21
C GLY A 80 19.51 -5.03 -5.46
N LEU A 81 20.23 -3.96 -5.79
CA LEU A 81 19.94 -2.61 -5.28
C LEU A 81 18.45 -2.23 -5.47
N ARG A 82 17.78 -2.75 -6.51
CA ARG A 82 16.34 -2.60 -6.75
C ARG A 82 15.49 -3.05 -5.55
N GLU A 83 15.71 -4.27 -5.06
CA GLU A 83 14.92 -4.85 -3.97
C GLU A 83 15.23 -4.20 -2.64
N GLN A 84 16.51 -3.87 -2.41
CA GLN A 84 16.93 -3.15 -1.20
C GLN A 84 16.24 -1.79 -1.11
N ILE A 85 16.15 -1.05 -2.23
CA ILE A 85 15.45 0.24 -2.28
C ILE A 85 13.96 0.05 -1.97
N LYS A 86 13.30 -1.00 -2.51
CA LYS A 86 11.88 -1.28 -2.22
C LYS A 86 11.66 -1.58 -0.74
N ILE A 87 12.48 -2.44 -0.15
CA ILE A 87 12.40 -2.79 1.27
C ILE A 87 12.59 -1.53 2.12
N LEU A 88 13.59 -0.72 1.81
CA LEU A 88 13.83 0.54 2.51
C LEU A 88 12.61 1.48 2.40
N LEU A 89 12.04 1.61 1.20
CA LEU A 89 10.87 2.46 0.98
C LEU A 89 9.64 1.96 1.76
N THR A 90 9.46 0.65 1.88
CA THR A 90 8.39 0.07 2.71
C THR A 90 8.59 0.30 4.21
N ILE A 91 9.82 0.15 4.70
CA ILE A 91 10.16 0.41 6.11
C ILE A 91 9.85 1.87 6.44
N ILE A 92 10.28 2.79 5.58
CA ILE A 92 10.01 4.22 5.77
C ILE A 92 8.50 4.48 5.74
N HIS A 93 7.74 3.85 4.84
CA HIS A 93 6.29 4.00 4.80
C HIS A 93 5.60 3.56 6.10
N TYR A 94 6.02 2.45 6.71
CA TYR A 94 5.45 2.00 7.97
C TYR A 94 5.86 2.87 9.17
N CYS A 95 7.08 3.41 9.17
CA CYS A 95 7.60 4.19 10.29
C CYS A 95 7.24 5.69 10.26
N GLU A 96 6.85 6.23 9.11
CA GLU A 96 6.80 7.69 8.93
C GLU A 96 5.75 8.36 9.85
N VAL A 97 4.54 7.79 10.06
CA VAL A 97 3.54 8.38 10.96
C VAL A 97 4.05 8.38 12.40
N PHE A 98 4.68 7.29 12.83
CA PHE A 98 5.28 7.18 14.14
C PHE A 98 6.38 8.24 14.35
N VAL A 99 7.28 8.39 13.38
CA VAL A 99 8.35 9.40 13.44
C VAL A 99 7.77 10.82 13.51
N GLU A 100 6.74 11.13 12.72
CA GLU A 100 6.07 12.43 12.76
C GLU A 100 5.45 12.75 14.11
N LEU A 101 4.80 11.77 14.75
CA LEU A 101 4.20 11.95 16.07
C LEU A 101 5.26 12.12 17.16
N VAL A 102 6.36 11.35 17.09
CA VAL A 102 7.49 11.47 18.03
C VAL A 102 8.16 12.84 17.89
N VAL A 103 8.43 13.29 16.67
CA VAL A 103 9.03 14.61 16.40
C VAL A 103 8.10 15.73 16.85
N LYS A 104 6.79 15.62 16.58
CA LYS A 104 5.78 16.60 17.04
C LYS A 104 5.80 16.72 18.56
N LYS A 105 5.89 15.59 19.29
CA LYS A 105 5.91 15.59 20.76
C LYS A 105 7.20 16.15 21.35
N ARG A 106 8.36 15.85 20.75
CA ARG A 106 9.68 16.21 21.32
C ARG A 106 10.17 17.59 20.89
N TRP A 107 9.93 17.99 19.64
CA TRP A 107 10.53 19.17 19.01
C TRP A 107 9.49 20.15 18.42
N GLY A 108 8.20 19.90 18.61
CA GLY A 108 7.12 20.81 18.24
C GLY A 108 6.80 20.84 16.74
N CYS A 109 5.92 21.77 16.36
CA CYS A 109 5.29 21.78 15.04
C CYS A 109 6.24 22.14 13.88
N ARG A 110 7.23 23.02 14.08
CA ARG A 110 8.16 23.42 13.00
C ARG A 110 9.04 22.23 12.58
N CYS A 111 9.64 21.54 13.55
CA CYS A 111 10.47 20.37 13.29
C CYS A 111 9.66 19.20 12.70
N LYS A 112 8.38 19.07 13.05
CA LYS A 112 7.48 18.09 12.41
C LYS A 112 7.47 18.27 10.88
N TRP A 113 7.25 19.50 10.40
CA TRP A 113 7.19 19.77 8.96
C TRP A 113 8.54 19.61 8.27
N THR A 114 9.65 19.93 8.95
CA THR A 114 10.98 19.66 8.42
C THR A 114 11.24 18.15 8.27
N ALA A 115 10.93 17.35 9.29
CA ALA A 115 11.10 15.91 9.26
C ALA A 115 10.21 15.25 8.20
N ALA A 116 8.93 15.64 8.12
CA ALA A 116 8.01 15.24 7.06
C ALA A 116 8.56 15.54 5.66
N THR A 117 9.10 16.74 5.46
CA THR A 117 9.68 17.14 4.16
C THR A 117 10.91 16.29 3.81
N LEU A 118 11.78 16.00 4.79
CA LEU A 118 12.96 15.15 4.57
C LEU A 118 12.58 13.71 4.23
N LEU A 119 11.61 13.13 4.96
CA LEU A 119 11.10 11.78 4.69
C LEU A 119 10.48 11.71 3.30
N GLN A 120 9.65 12.71 2.95
CA GLN A 120 9.03 12.75 1.64
C GLN A 120 10.05 12.94 0.51
N LEU A 121 11.07 13.78 0.72
CA LEU A 121 12.16 13.97 -0.25
C LEU A 121 12.90 12.65 -0.50
N PHE A 122 13.19 11.90 0.57
CA PHE A 122 13.84 10.59 0.47
C PHE A 122 12.98 9.56 -0.28
N LYS A 123 11.67 9.55 0.00
CA LYS A 123 10.72 8.67 -0.73
C LYS A 123 10.64 9.02 -2.21
N CYS A 124 10.54 10.32 -2.53
CA CYS A 124 10.49 10.76 -3.91
C CYS A 124 11.78 10.44 -4.65
N SER A 125 12.95 10.67 -4.06
CA SER A 125 14.22 10.36 -4.71
C SER A 125 14.38 8.85 -4.99
N SER A 126 14.08 8.00 -3.99
CA SER A 126 14.12 6.55 -4.16
C SER A 126 13.10 6.03 -5.19
N ALA A 127 11.88 6.58 -5.19
CA ALA A 127 10.86 6.24 -6.19
C ALA A 127 11.25 6.70 -7.61
N LEU A 128 11.87 7.88 -7.77
CA LEU A 128 12.38 8.33 -9.06
C LEU A 128 13.54 7.45 -9.56
N ILE A 129 14.41 6.98 -8.65
CA ILE A 129 15.47 6.02 -9.00
C ILE A 129 14.84 4.71 -9.50
N LEU A 130 13.80 4.20 -8.83
CA LEU A 130 13.04 3.03 -9.27
C LEU A 130 12.40 3.24 -10.65
N LEU A 131 11.81 4.41 -10.88
CA LEU A 131 11.15 4.72 -12.14
C LEU A 131 12.15 4.82 -13.30
N TYR A 132 13.20 5.63 -13.16
CA TYR A 132 14.12 5.92 -14.27
C TYR A 132 15.16 4.83 -14.52
N ARG A 133 15.74 4.24 -13.47
CA ARG A 133 16.78 3.21 -13.62
C ARG A 133 16.21 1.82 -13.88
N TYR A 134 15.07 1.53 -13.27
CA TYR A 134 14.53 0.18 -13.20
C TYR A 134 13.22 -0.01 -13.98
N LYS A 135 12.67 1.09 -14.56
CA LYS A 135 11.49 1.14 -15.44
C LYS A 135 10.26 0.42 -14.87
N GLU A 136 10.09 0.47 -13.55
CA GLU A 136 8.91 -0.13 -12.91
C GLU A 136 7.72 0.81 -13.05
N LEU A 137 6.68 0.30 -13.68
CA LEU A 137 5.42 1.01 -13.91
C LEU A 137 4.28 0.07 -13.54
N PRO A 138 3.30 0.49 -12.71
CA PRO A 138 3.32 1.55 -11.70
C PRO A 138 4.03 1.11 -10.40
N ILE A 139 4.47 2.07 -9.58
CA ILE A 139 5.04 1.80 -8.27
C ILE A 139 3.91 1.49 -7.29
N GLY A 140 3.78 0.22 -6.93
CA GLY A 140 2.83 -0.25 -5.92
C GLY A 140 2.97 0.51 -4.59
N HIS A 141 1.84 0.71 -3.92
CA HIS A 141 1.80 1.23 -2.56
C HIS A 141 1.05 0.21 -1.69
N PRO A 142 1.73 -0.49 -0.77
CA PRO A 142 3.16 -0.41 -0.45
C PRO A 142 4.09 -0.93 -1.58
N PRO A 143 5.35 -0.42 -1.68
CA PRO A 143 6.32 -0.83 -2.71
C PRO A 143 6.64 -2.33 -2.77
N VAL A 144 6.48 -3.03 -1.65
CA VAL A 144 6.47 -4.49 -1.60
C VAL A 144 5.03 -4.91 -1.28
N PRO A 145 4.32 -5.55 -2.22
CA PRO A 145 2.99 -6.07 -1.93
C PRO A 145 3.10 -7.14 -0.84
N ALA A 146 2.13 -7.14 0.08
CA ALA A 146 2.02 -8.18 1.10
C ALA A 146 2.02 -9.55 0.42
N LEU A 147 2.85 -10.46 0.92
CA LEU A 147 3.00 -11.77 0.30
C LEU A 147 1.67 -12.52 0.42
N GLN A 148 1.07 -12.89 -0.72
CA GLN A 148 -0.09 -13.77 -0.72
C GLN A 148 0.37 -15.20 -0.49
N ARG A 149 0.63 -15.54 0.78
CA ARG A 149 1.18 -16.84 1.21
C ARG A 149 0.37 -18.03 0.71
N LYS A 150 -0.95 -17.87 0.59
CA LYS A 150 -1.87 -18.84 -0.02
C LYS A 150 -1.47 -19.23 -1.45
N LYS A 151 -1.00 -18.28 -2.28
CA LYS A 151 -0.55 -18.58 -3.66
C LYS A 151 0.71 -19.44 -3.71
N PHE A 152 1.57 -19.41 -2.68
CA PHE A 152 2.78 -20.22 -2.62
C PHE A 152 2.49 -21.62 -2.05
N THR A 153 1.55 -21.74 -1.12
CA THR A 153 1.11 -23.03 -0.58
C THR A 153 0.20 -23.79 -1.56
N GLU A 154 -0.74 -23.11 -2.21
CA GLU A 154 -1.66 -23.68 -3.23
C GLU A 154 -1.03 -23.73 -4.63
N GLY A 155 0.03 -22.97 -4.89
CA GLY A 155 0.79 -23.04 -6.15
C GLY A 155 1.35 -24.44 -6.41
N LYS A 156 1.63 -25.20 -5.33
CA LYS A 156 2.01 -26.62 -5.41
C LYS A 156 0.86 -27.54 -5.81
N GLU A 157 -0.40 -27.18 -5.54
CA GLU A 157 -1.57 -27.87 -6.10
C GLU A 157 -1.85 -27.42 -7.55
N THR A 158 -1.40 -26.22 -7.93
CA THR A 158 -1.57 -25.71 -9.30
C THR A 158 -0.58 -26.31 -10.30
N ASP A 159 0.51 -26.95 -9.85
CA ASP A 159 1.37 -27.77 -10.71
C ASP A 159 0.59 -28.99 -11.28
N GLU A 160 -0.51 -29.43 -10.66
CA GLU A 160 -1.45 -30.40 -11.26
C GLU A 160 -2.27 -29.78 -12.43
N ASN A 161 -2.42 -28.45 -12.43
CA ASN A 161 -3.09 -27.66 -13.47
C ASN A 161 -2.18 -27.34 -14.67
N SER A 162 -0.92 -27.78 -14.67
CA SER A 162 -0.08 -27.85 -15.89
C SER A 162 -0.76 -28.67 -17.00
N ASN A 163 -1.68 -29.56 -16.63
CA ASN A 163 -2.54 -30.31 -17.54
C ASN A 163 -3.69 -29.50 -18.17
N ALA A 164 -4.00 -28.30 -17.67
CA ALA A 164 -5.11 -27.47 -18.17
C ALA A 164 -4.78 -26.72 -19.47
N PHE A 165 -3.51 -26.62 -19.84
CA PHE A 165 -3.05 -25.89 -21.02
C PHE A 165 -2.15 -26.77 -21.89
N PHE A 166 -2.18 -26.57 -23.20
CA PHE A 166 -1.31 -27.27 -24.15
C PHE A 166 -0.76 -26.29 -25.18
N THR A 167 0.53 -26.41 -25.48
CA THR A 167 1.22 -25.63 -26.51
C THR A 167 1.16 -26.37 -27.85
N LEU A 168 0.66 -25.72 -28.89
CA LEU A 168 0.70 -26.28 -30.24
C LEU A 168 2.15 -26.39 -30.72
N ARG A 169 2.58 -27.60 -31.11
CA ARG A 169 3.96 -27.87 -31.57
C ARG A 169 4.41 -27.02 -32.76
N ARG A 170 3.48 -26.61 -33.65
CA ARG A 170 3.80 -25.87 -34.88
C ARG A 170 3.73 -24.35 -34.73
N SER A 171 2.79 -23.85 -33.92
CA SER A 171 2.55 -22.41 -33.78
C SER A 171 3.05 -21.84 -32.46
N GLY A 172 3.46 -22.68 -31.51
CA GLY A 172 3.84 -22.27 -30.15
C GLY A 172 2.67 -21.69 -29.33
N ARG A 173 1.47 -21.60 -29.90
CA ARG A 173 0.31 -20.99 -29.25
C ARG A 173 -0.21 -21.90 -28.13
N ILE A 174 -0.51 -21.30 -26.99
CA ILE A 174 -1.06 -22.02 -25.83
C ILE A 174 -2.60 -22.02 -25.90
N ILE A 175 -3.19 -23.21 -25.81
CA ILE A 175 -4.64 -23.43 -25.81
C ILE A 175 -5.05 -24.08 -24.48
N ARG A 176 -6.26 -23.75 -24.00
CA ARG A 176 -6.90 -24.41 -22.86
C ARG A 176 -7.42 -25.79 -23.26
N ARG A 177 -7.12 -26.83 -22.48
CA ARG A 177 -7.76 -28.13 -22.61
C ARG A 177 -9.20 -28.06 -22.07
N VAL A 178 -10.04 -28.99 -22.53
CA VAL A 178 -11.46 -29.06 -22.12
C VAL A 178 -11.58 -29.34 -20.62
N ASP A 179 -10.71 -30.21 -20.08
CA ASP A 179 -10.71 -30.62 -18.67
C ASP A 179 -10.29 -29.48 -17.71
N GLY A 180 -9.53 -28.50 -18.21
CA GLY A 180 -9.08 -27.33 -17.46
C GLY A 180 -9.96 -26.09 -17.65
N ALA A 181 -11.13 -26.22 -18.29
CA ALA A 181 -11.99 -25.09 -18.57
C ALA A 181 -12.73 -24.64 -17.30
N PRO A 182 -12.78 -23.32 -17.00
CA PRO A 182 -13.58 -22.82 -15.89
C PRO A 182 -15.08 -23.13 -16.10
N PRO A 183 -15.89 -23.10 -15.03
CA PRO A 183 -17.35 -23.24 -15.11
C PRO A 183 -17.92 -22.29 -16.16
N VAL A 184 -19.00 -22.69 -16.85
CA VAL A 184 -19.55 -21.97 -18.01
C VAL A 184 -19.78 -20.47 -17.74
N ALA A 185 -20.17 -20.11 -16.53
CA ALA A 185 -20.38 -18.73 -16.10
C ALA A 185 -19.12 -17.83 -16.14
N PHE A 186 -17.92 -18.41 -16.06
CA PHE A 186 -16.63 -17.70 -16.05
C PHE A 186 -15.80 -17.98 -17.30
N ARG A 187 -16.41 -18.52 -18.37
CA ARG A 187 -15.70 -18.80 -19.62
C ARG A 187 -15.56 -17.55 -20.47
N ASP A 188 -14.33 -17.07 -20.58
CA ASP A 188 -13.95 -16.07 -21.58
C ASP A 188 -13.39 -16.77 -22.84
N TRP A 189 -14.00 -16.47 -24.00
CA TRP A 189 -13.53 -16.92 -25.32
C TRP A 189 -12.29 -16.16 -25.82
N GLN A 190 -11.67 -15.35 -24.97
CA GLN A 190 -10.43 -14.67 -25.29
C GLN A 190 -9.24 -15.65 -25.24
N PRO A 191 -8.26 -15.51 -26.15
CA PRO A 191 -7.04 -16.31 -26.10
C PRO A 191 -6.35 -16.16 -24.74
N VAL A 192 -5.70 -17.24 -24.30
CA VAL A 192 -4.91 -17.24 -23.07
C VAL A 192 -3.81 -16.21 -23.23
N LYS A 193 -3.91 -15.12 -22.47
CA LYS A 193 -2.84 -14.13 -22.37
C LYS A 193 -1.82 -14.72 -21.41
N LEU A 194 -0.67 -15.13 -21.93
CA LEU A 194 0.49 -15.35 -21.08
C LEU A 194 0.78 -14.06 -20.32
N LYS A 195 1.42 -14.16 -19.15
CA LYS A 195 2.06 -13.00 -18.53
C LYS A 195 3.13 -12.52 -19.52
N ASP A 196 2.74 -11.64 -20.44
CA ASP A 196 3.67 -10.98 -21.34
C ASP A 196 4.45 -9.97 -20.50
N ASP A 197 5.62 -10.41 -20.04
CA ASP A 197 6.68 -9.50 -19.70
C ASP A 197 7.15 -8.84 -21.00
N SER A 198 6.73 -7.58 -21.18
CA SER A 198 7.22 -6.59 -22.16
C SER A 198 6.73 -6.67 -23.61
N ALA A 199 5.87 -5.72 -23.97
CA ALA A 199 5.92 -5.00 -25.25
C ALA A 199 5.08 -3.72 -25.16
N TYR A 200 5.60 -2.67 -24.51
CA TYR A 200 5.00 -1.34 -24.61
C TYR A 200 5.61 -0.62 -25.83
N PRO A 201 4.81 -0.19 -26.82
CA PRO A 201 5.26 0.71 -27.88
C PRO A 201 5.90 1.95 -27.27
N GLY A 202 7.11 2.33 -27.72
CA GLY A 202 7.95 3.33 -27.05
C GLY A 202 7.34 4.73 -26.87
N THR A 203 6.27 5.06 -27.59
CA THR A 203 5.52 6.31 -27.44
C THR A 203 4.54 6.26 -26.25
N GLU A 204 3.93 5.11 -25.99
CA GLU A 204 2.94 4.89 -24.90
C GLU A 204 3.61 4.85 -23.52
N VAL A 205 4.88 4.45 -23.47
CA VAL A 205 5.69 4.45 -22.24
C VAL A 205 5.93 5.87 -21.74
N LYS A 206 6.05 6.87 -22.62
CA LYS A 206 6.34 8.25 -22.22
C LYS A 206 5.17 8.88 -21.47
N ASP A 207 3.94 8.73 -21.98
CA ASP A 207 2.73 9.22 -21.31
C ASP A 207 2.57 8.58 -19.92
N LEU A 208 2.81 7.28 -19.80
CA LEU A 208 2.77 6.55 -18.53
C LEU A 208 3.89 6.97 -17.57
N LEU A 209 5.10 7.23 -18.10
CA LEU A 209 6.21 7.75 -17.32
C LEU A 209 5.88 9.13 -16.75
N TYR A 210 5.31 10.03 -17.57
CA TYR A 210 4.86 11.34 -17.08
C TYR A 210 3.73 11.23 -16.04
N ALA A 211 2.79 10.30 -16.23
CA ALA A 211 1.74 10.07 -15.25
C ALA A 211 2.31 9.64 -13.89
N GLU A 212 3.35 8.79 -13.90
CA GLU A 212 3.98 8.29 -12.70
C GLU A 212 4.92 9.32 -12.05
N THR A 213 5.67 10.11 -12.83
CA THR A 213 6.48 11.19 -12.26
C THR A 213 5.62 12.23 -11.56
N LEU A 214 4.46 12.59 -12.12
CA LEU A 214 3.50 13.49 -11.48
C LEU A 214 3.00 12.92 -10.16
N ASN A 215 2.71 11.62 -10.11
CA ASN A 215 2.26 10.95 -8.89
C ASN A 215 3.35 10.92 -7.81
N ILE A 216 4.60 10.62 -8.20
CA ILE A 216 5.74 10.60 -7.27
C ILE A 216 6.05 12.00 -6.74
N LEU A 217 5.98 13.04 -7.59
CA LEU A 217 6.31 14.42 -7.21
C LEU A 217 5.19 15.15 -6.46
N LYS A 218 3.94 14.69 -6.60
CA LYS A 218 2.76 15.26 -5.93
C LYS A 218 2.98 15.66 -4.47
N PRO A 219 3.45 14.78 -3.56
CA PRO A 219 3.56 15.13 -2.15
C PRO A 219 4.61 16.23 -1.90
N LEU A 220 5.69 16.30 -2.68
CA LEU A 220 6.65 17.42 -2.61
C LEU A 220 6.06 18.72 -3.14
N ILE A 221 5.35 18.67 -4.27
CA ILE A 221 4.68 19.85 -4.84
C ILE A 221 3.61 20.36 -3.87
N HIS A 222 2.87 19.46 -3.23
CA HIS A 222 1.90 19.82 -2.20
C HIS A 222 2.56 20.46 -0.98
N LEU A 223 3.67 19.91 -0.48
CA LEU A 223 4.43 20.51 0.63
C LEU A 223 4.98 21.90 0.27
N ALA A 224 5.46 22.09 -0.96
CA ALA A 224 5.88 23.39 -1.45
C ALA A 224 4.70 24.38 -1.52
N ALA A 225 3.56 23.94 -2.07
CA ALA A 225 2.33 24.74 -2.11
C ALA A 225 1.84 25.10 -0.70
N MET A 226 1.95 24.18 0.26
CA MET A 226 1.61 24.40 1.66
C MET A 226 2.51 25.44 2.33
N ARG A 227 3.79 25.49 1.95
CA ARG A 227 4.75 26.49 2.44
C ARG A 227 4.51 27.89 1.85
N ILE A 228 4.05 27.98 0.61
CA ILE A 228 3.81 29.26 -0.10
C ILE A 228 2.42 29.82 0.22
N PHE A 229 1.37 29.01 0.07
CA PHE A 229 -0.03 29.45 0.18
C PHE A 229 -0.60 29.27 1.60
N GLY A 230 0.08 28.51 2.46
CA GLY A 230 -0.37 28.20 3.80
C GLY A 230 -1.22 26.93 3.90
N THR A 231 -1.31 26.40 5.12
CA THR A 231 -1.86 25.07 5.42
C THR A 231 -3.38 24.93 5.30
N LYS A 232 -4.10 26.05 5.20
CA LYS A 232 -5.57 26.11 5.10
C LYS A 232 -6.06 26.69 3.77
N ALA A 233 -5.17 27.06 2.87
CA ALA A 233 -5.58 27.66 1.61
C ALA A 233 -6.18 26.62 0.65
N TRP A 234 -7.19 27.04 -0.11
CA TRP A 234 -7.76 26.23 -1.20
C TRP A 234 -6.77 26.04 -2.36
N LYS A 235 -5.83 26.97 -2.55
CA LYS A 235 -4.82 26.90 -3.62
C LYS A 235 -3.97 25.63 -3.55
N GLN A 236 -3.38 25.31 -2.39
CA GLN A 236 -2.60 24.07 -2.23
C GLN A 236 -3.45 22.80 -2.45
N TRP A 237 -4.72 22.83 -2.05
CA TRP A 237 -5.64 21.71 -2.17
C TRP A 237 -6.01 21.46 -3.65
N LEU A 238 -6.28 22.52 -4.41
CA LEU A 238 -6.55 22.46 -5.85
C LEU A 238 -5.31 22.04 -6.65
N VAL A 239 -4.11 22.50 -6.27
CA VAL A 239 -2.86 22.11 -6.95
C VAL A 239 -2.65 20.59 -6.85
N ALA A 240 -2.75 20.00 -5.65
CA ALA A 240 -2.56 18.57 -5.51
C ALA A 240 -3.70 17.74 -6.14
N LEU A 241 -4.94 18.22 -6.09
CA LEU A 241 -6.06 17.58 -6.82
C LEU A 241 -5.84 17.64 -8.33
N GLY A 242 -5.37 18.76 -8.86
CA GLY A 242 -5.05 18.93 -10.27
C GLY A 242 -3.98 17.96 -10.76
N LEU A 243 -2.95 17.72 -9.94
CA LEU A 243 -1.92 16.72 -10.24
C LEU A 243 -2.49 15.30 -10.30
N ASP A 244 -3.38 14.94 -9.37
CA ASP A 244 -4.03 13.62 -9.37
C ASP A 244 -4.93 13.43 -10.59
N LEU A 245 -5.73 14.44 -10.94
CA LEU A 245 -6.61 14.38 -12.11
C LEU A 245 -5.80 14.31 -13.41
N ALA A 246 -4.69 15.05 -13.49
CA ALA A 246 -3.78 15.01 -14.64
C ALA A 246 -3.15 13.62 -14.81
N SER A 247 -2.62 13.04 -13.73
CA SER A 247 -2.07 11.68 -13.72
C SER A 247 -3.14 10.64 -14.09
N MET A 248 -4.34 10.75 -13.52
CA MET A 248 -5.46 9.84 -13.82
C MET A 248 -5.95 9.92 -15.26
N LYS A 249 -5.97 11.12 -15.86
CA LYS A 249 -6.35 11.29 -17.26
C LYS A 249 -5.39 10.53 -18.18
N LEU A 250 -4.09 10.58 -17.88
CA LEU A 250 -3.06 9.84 -18.62
C LEU A 250 -3.19 8.31 -18.43
N TYR A 251 -3.48 7.84 -17.20
CA TYR A 251 -3.72 6.42 -16.94
C TYR A 251 -4.99 5.89 -17.61
N ASN A 252 -6.09 6.64 -17.56
CA ASN A 252 -7.36 6.21 -18.15
C ASN A 252 -7.27 6.02 -19.67
N LYS A 253 -6.42 6.81 -20.36
CA LYS A 253 -6.15 6.66 -21.80
C LYS A 253 -5.56 5.28 -22.14
N HIS A 254 -4.73 4.73 -21.24
CA HIS A 254 -3.98 3.48 -21.46
C HIS A 254 -4.53 2.30 -20.65
N MET A 255 -5.69 2.43 -19.99
CA MET A 255 -6.24 1.44 -19.07
C MET A 255 -6.40 0.04 -19.68
N LYS A 256 -6.70 -0.04 -21.00
CA LYS A 256 -6.90 -1.32 -21.71
C LYS A 256 -5.61 -2.12 -21.88
N GLN A 257 -4.46 -1.46 -21.94
CA GLN A 257 -3.15 -2.08 -22.15
C GLN A 257 -2.47 -2.51 -20.84
N LEU A 258 -2.98 -2.03 -19.70
CA LEU A 258 -2.41 -2.32 -18.39
C LEU A 258 -2.79 -3.73 -17.90
N SER A 259 -1.82 -4.37 -17.24
CA SER A 259 -1.98 -5.65 -16.55
C SER A 259 -2.97 -5.54 -15.40
N TYR A 260 -3.55 -6.67 -14.99
CA TYR A 260 -4.54 -6.72 -13.92
C TYR A 260 -4.03 -6.09 -12.60
N GLU A 261 -2.79 -6.40 -12.21
CA GLU A 261 -2.16 -5.85 -10.99
C GLU A 261 -2.02 -4.32 -11.08
N GLN A 262 -1.65 -3.80 -12.26
CA GLN A 262 -1.53 -2.36 -12.49
C GLN A 262 -2.89 -1.66 -12.43
N ARG A 263 -3.95 -2.32 -12.92
CA ARG A 263 -5.32 -1.81 -12.84
C ARG A 263 -5.84 -1.78 -11.41
N LEU A 264 -5.53 -2.80 -10.62
CA LEU A 264 -5.85 -2.82 -9.19
C LEU A 264 -5.20 -1.62 -8.50
N GLU A 265 -3.94 -1.33 -8.81
CA GLU A 265 -3.26 -0.18 -8.23
C GLU A 265 -3.92 1.16 -8.64
N ILE A 266 -4.30 1.32 -9.90
CA ILE A 266 -5.05 2.51 -10.35
C ILE A 266 -6.40 2.62 -9.65
N SER A 267 -7.10 1.50 -9.44
CA SER A 267 -8.36 1.50 -8.70
C SER A 267 -8.18 1.97 -7.25
N ARG A 268 -7.10 1.54 -6.58
CA ARG A 268 -6.73 2.03 -5.25
C ARG A 268 -6.48 3.53 -5.28
N ARG A 269 -5.74 4.04 -6.27
CA ARG A 269 -5.49 5.49 -6.45
C ARG A 269 -6.80 6.27 -6.69
N LYS A 270 -7.79 5.69 -7.39
CA LYS A 270 -9.13 6.29 -7.55
C LYS A 270 -9.91 6.34 -6.24
N LEU A 271 -9.78 5.32 -5.38
CA LEU A 271 -10.36 5.36 -4.03
C LEU A 271 -9.68 6.42 -3.17
N CYS A 272 -8.36 6.59 -3.28
CA CYS A 272 -7.63 7.66 -2.60
C CYS A 272 -8.11 9.06 -3.04
N LEU A 273 -8.54 9.23 -4.29
CA LEU A 273 -9.16 10.47 -4.76
C LEU A 273 -10.48 10.79 -4.05
N VAL A 274 -11.29 9.77 -3.73
CA VAL A 274 -12.51 9.97 -2.93
C VAL A 274 -12.13 10.37 -1.50
N LEU A 275 -11.14 9.67 -0.93
CA LEU A 275 -10.60 9.98 0.39
C LEU A 275 -9.91 11.36 0.46
N TYR A 276 -9.51 11.93 -0.67
CA TYR A 276 -8.95 13.29 -0.76
C TYR A 276 -9.95 14.37 -0.29
N LEU A 277 -11.25 14.11 -0.36
CA LEU A 277 -12.30 15.00 0.16
C LEU A 277 -12.26 15.14 1.69
N LEU A 278 -11.58 14.22 2.40
CA LEU A 278 -11.35 14.29 3.84
C LEU A 278 -10.16 15.18 4.22
N ARG A 279 -9.50 15.80 3.23
CA ARG A 279 -8.41 16.75 3.47
C ARG A 279 -8.92 18.17 3.72
N SER A 280 -8.27 18.89 4.62
CA SER A 280 -8.49 20.33 4.80
C SER A 280 -8.02 21.10 3.54
N PRO A 281 -8.74 22.14 3.06
CA PRO A 281 -9.85 22.85 3.71
C PRO A 281 -11.25 22.24 3.48
N MET A 282 -11.42 21.37 2.48
CA MET A 282 -12.73 20.80 2.12
C MET A 282 -13.40 20.08 3.30
N TYR A 283 -12.61 19.32 4.07
CA TYR A 283 -13.10 18.65 5.26
C TYR A 283 -13.68 19.59 6.31
N ASN A 284 -12.93 20.65 6.66
CA ASN A 284 -13.35 21.60 7.69
C ASN A 284 -14.53 22.46 7.26
N GLY A 285 -14.70 22.70 5.95
CA GLY A 285 -15.80 23.51 5.43
C GLY A 285 -17.09 22.72 5.21
N TYR A 286 -17.00 21.52 4.61
CA TYR A 286 -18.17 20.79 4.14
C TYR A 286 -18.18 19.33 4.60
N SER A 287 -17.14 18.55 4.29
CA SER A 287 -17.19 17.09 4.46
C SER A 287 -17.42 16.66 5.90
N LYS A 288 -16.86 17.37 6.89
CA LYS A 288 -17.05 17.07 8.32
C LYS A 288 -18.52 17.08 8.71
N ASN A 289 -19.23 18.16 8.41
CA ASN A 289 -20.64 18.33 8.79
C ASN A 289 -21.53 17.30 8.10
N VAL A 290 -21.23 16.95 6.84
CA VAL A 290 -21.97 15.92 6.10
C VAL A 290 -21.76 14.55 6.73
N ILE A 291 -20.51 14.18 7.06
CA ILE A 291 -20.19 12.87 7.65
C ILE A 291 -20.80 12.77 9.06
N GLU A 292 -20.62 13.79 9.89
CA GLU A 292 -21.20 13.83 11.24
C GLU A 292 -22.74 13.82 11.19
N GLY A 293 -23.35 14.54 10.26
CA GLY A 293 -24.80 14.52 10.03
C GLY A 293 -25.33 13.15 9.61
N VAL A 294 -24.63 12.46 8.71
CA VAL A 294 -24.99 11.10 8.29
C VAL A 294 -24.81 10.10 9.42
N LEU A 295 -23.69 10.17 10.16
CA LEU A 295 -23.43 9.25 11.28
C LEU A 295 -24.39 9.47 12.45
N THR A 296 -24.71 10.70 12.80
CA THR A 296 -25.70 11.01 13.84
C THR A 296 -27.08 10.57 13.41
N SER A 297 -27.46 10.78 12.15
CA SER A 297 -28.72 10.27 11.60
C SER A 297 -28.80 8.74 11.63
N ALA A 298 -27.71 8.05 11.29
CA ALA A 298 -27.64 6.58 11.34
C ALA A 298 -27.70 6.05 12.78
N SER A 299 -26.98 6.71 13.71
CA SER A 299 -27.01 6.40 15.14
C SER A 299 -28.40 6.58 15.74
N ASN A 300 -29.14 7.60 15.33
CA ASN A 300 -30.47 7.90 15.86
C ASN A 300 -31.55 6.96 15.31
N LYS A 301 -31.36 6.42 14.09
CA LYS A 301 -32.32 5.51 13.46
C LYS A 301 -32.18 4.06 13.94
N ILE A 302 -30.97 3.61 14.28
CA ILE A 302 -30.69 2.21 14.63
C ILE A 302 -29.90 2.18 15.94
N PRO A 303 -30.45 1.67 17.06
CA PRO A 303 -29.79 1.72 18.37
C PRO A 303 -28.47 0.94 18.40
N ILE A 304 -28.36 -0.18 17.67
CA ILE A 304 -27.11 -0.95 17.53
C ILE A 304 -26.02 -0.12 16.83
N MET A 305 -26.41 0.70 15.87
CA MET A 305 -25.49 1.54 15.10
C MET A 305 -24.85 2.63 15.97
N SER A 306 -25.51 3.03 17.05
CA SER A 306 -24.97 4.01 18.01
C SER A 306 -23.65 3.55 18.64
N PHE A 307 -23.50 2.25 18.93
CA PHE A 307 -22.26 1.68 19.47
C PHE A 307 -21.06 1.82 18.52
N ILE A 308 -21.31 1.85 17.21
CA ILE A 308 -20.27 1.96 16.17
C ILE A 308 -20.04 3.43 15.80
N CYS A 309 -21.12 4.18 15.57
CA CYS A 309 -21.04 5.57 15.13
C CYS A 309 -20.47 6.50 16.21
N GLY A 310 -20.78 6.28 17.49
CA GLY A 310 -20.30 7.12 18.59
C GLY A 310 -18.77 7.24 18.63
N PRO A 311 -18.02 6.13 18.70
CA PRO A 311 -16.57 6.15 18.61
C PRO A 311 -16.06 6.79 17.32
N ILE A 312 -16.65 6.46 16.16
CA ILE A 312 -16.19 7.01 14.87
C ILE A 312 -16.27 8.53 14.85
N ILE A 313 -17.37 9.13 15.32
CA ILE A 313 -17.53 10.59 15.38
C ILE A 313 -16.43 11.22 16.24
N GLN A 314 -16.17 10.67 17.43
CA GLN A 314 -15.17 11.20 18.36
C GLN A 314 -13.75 11.13 17.78
N TYR A 315 -13.44 10.04 17.08
CA TYR A 315 -12.11 9.82 16.50
C TYR A 315 -11.92 10.47 15.12
N LEU A 316 -12.99 10.81 14.38
CA LEU A 316 -12.89 11.31 13.01
C LEU A 316 -11.94 12.50 12.88
N SER A 317 -12.06 13.50 13.76
CA SER A 317 -11.19 14.67 13.76
C SER A 317 -9.72 14.31 14.04
N HIS A 318 -9.49 13.29 14.86
CA HIS A 318 -8.16 12.82 15.19
C HIS A 318 -7.51 12.08 14.02
N TRP A 319 -8.26 11.19 13.35
CA TRP A 319 -7.81 10.50 12.15
C TRP A 319 -7.52 11.48 11.01
N GLN A 320 -8.32 12.53 10.90
CA GLN A 320 -8.10 13.60 9.94
C GLN A 320 -6.77 14.33 10.16
N GLU A 321 -6.44 14.67 11.41
CA GLU A 321 -5.19 15.36 11.74
C GLU A 321 -3.95 14.47 11.57
N ILE A 322 -4.07 13.15 11.78
CA ILE A 322 -2.95 12.21 11.71
C ILE A 322 -2.72 11.70 10.29
N TYR A 323 -3.75 11.24 9.58
CA TYR A 323 -3.57 10.57 8.29
C TYR A 323 -3.90 11.48 7.11
N PHE A 324 -5.02 12.21 7.13
CA PHE A 324 -5.52 12.87 5.91
C PHE A 324 -4.80 14.18 5.55
N TYR A 325 -3.90 14.67 6.40
CA TYR A 325 -3.22 15.93 6.14
C TYR A 325 -2.10 15.82 5.08
N MET A 326 -1.50 14.65 4.88
CA MET A 326 -0.46 14.37 3.88
C MET A 326 -0.56 13.02 3.18
N TRP A 327 -1.20 12.03 3.80
CA TRP A 327 -0.92 10.62 3.55
C TRP A 327 -1.87 9.89 2.60
N SER A 328 -2.81 10.60 1.98
CA SER A 328 -3.71 10.02 0.99
C SER A 328 -3.11 9.89 -0.42
N SER A 329 -1.78 9.79 -0.56
CA SER A 329 -1.13 9.45 -1.84
C SER A 329 -0.99 7.94 -2.02
#